data_AF-A0A1C7NAL6-F1
#
_entry.id   AF-A0A1C7NAL6-F1
#
_cell.length_a   1.000
_cell.length_b   1.000
_cell.length_c   1.000
_cell.angle_alpha   90.00
_cell.angle_beta   90.00
_cell.angle_gamma   90.00
#
_symmetry.space_group_name_H-M   'P 1'
#
loop_
_entity.id
_entity.type
_entity.pdbx_description
1 polymer ?
#
loop_
_entity_poly.entity_id
_entity_poly.type
_entity_poly.pdbx_seq_one_letter_code
_entity_poly.pdbx_strand_id
1 'polypeptide(L)'
;MTARSPQTIISSSVNPANLLELKVLSNIVSQLRDQGDMGQAIPYLSKMVQIVDSQRLEKPTDPQNKTAYYSQLNELQKLKADAYSQLAFAYLKTHQFVQCESWLTSSIKLWEKLIRYDPQGQPSLMVAYEALIECYMAMGKDHLAQHIQTRLCKLKET
;
A
#
# COMPACT_ATOMS: atom_id res chain seq x y z
N MET A 1 18.54 -43.35 -17.24
CA MET A 1 18.07 -41.99 -17.56
C MET A 1 17.08 -41.58 -16.48
N THR A 2 17.56 -40.94 -15.42
CA THR A 2 16.72 -40.55 -14.27
C THR A 2 16.30 -39.09 -14.46
N ALA A 3 15.01 -38.88 -14.70
CA ALA A 3 14.41 -37.55 -14.80
C ALA A 3 14.55 -36.82 -13.45
N ARG A 4 15.25 -35.68 -13.44
CA ARG A 4 15.24 -34.74 -12.32
C ARG A 4 13.87 -34.07 -12.29
N SER A 5 13.11 -34.31 -11.23
CA SER A 5 11.89 -33.59 -10.90
C SER A 5 12.18 -32.08 -10.86
N PRO A 6 11.31 -31.22 -11.43
CA PRO A 6 11.48 -29.78 -11.31
C PRO A 6 11.34 -29.41 -9.82
N GLN A 7 12.40 -28.84 -9.25
CA GLN A 7 12.37 -28.28 -7.91
C GLN A 7 11.41 -27.09 -7.93
N THR A 8 10.18 -27.30 -7.45
CA THR A 8 9.28 -26.22 -7.08
C THR A 8 9.96 -25.45 -5.96
N ILE A 9 10.57 -24.32 -6.26
CA ILE A 9 11.07 -23.40 -5.23
C ILE A 9 9.83 -22.80 -4.58
N ILE A 10 9.31 -23.50 -3.58
CA ILE A 10 8.28 -23.01 -2.68
C ILE A 10 9.01 -22.00 -1.79
N SER A 11 9.00 -20.72 -2.17
CA SER A 11 9.54 -19.65 -1.35
C SER A 11 8.54 -19.30 -0.24
N SER A 12 8.39 -20.24 0.68
CA SER A 12 7.73 -20.09 1.97
C SER A 12 8.61 -19.22 2.88
N SER A 13 7.98 -18.34 3.65
CA SER A 13 8.55 -17.27 4.49
C SER A 13 8.93 -15.99 3.74
N VAL A 14 8.65 -14.85 4.39
CA VAL A 14 9.03 -13.51 3.95
C VAL A 14 10.52 -13.52 3.60
N ASN A 15 10.84 -13.41 2.31
CA ASN A 15 12.23 -13.51 1.86
C ASN A 15 13.05 -12.38 2.50
N PRO A 16 14.10 -12.67 3.29
CA PRO A 16 14.91 -11.64 3.95
C PRO A 16 15.58 -10.69 2.95
N ALA A 17 15.85 -11.16 1.72
CA ALA A 17 16.35 -10.30 0.64
C ALA A 17 15.33 -9.22 0.26
N ASN A 18 14.03 -9.56 0.23
CA ASN A 18 12.96 -8.61 -0.07
C ASN A 18 12.85 -7.54 1.03
N LEU A 19 13.11 -7.90 2.29
CA LEU A 19 13.10 -6.93 3.40
C LEU A 19 14.28 -5.95 3.30
N LEU A 20 15.46 -6.44 2.97
CA LEU A 20 16.63 -5.58 2.71
C LEU A 20 16.38 -4.68 1.51
N GLU A 21 15.80 -5.22 0.44
CA GLU A 21 15.46 -4.48 -0.77
C GLU A 21 14.42 -3.38 -0.48
N LEU A 22 13.35 -3.68 0.27
CA LEU A 22 12.38 -2.67 0.69
C LEU A 22 13.03 -1.56 1.52
N LYS A 23 13.98 -1.89 2.41
CA LYS A 23 14.70 -0.89 3.20
C LYS A 23 15.55 0.02 2.32
N VAL A 24 16.28 -0.53 1.36
CA VAL A 24 17.09 0.24 0.41
C VAL A 24 16.20 1.13 -0.45
N LEU A 25 15.10 0.59 -1.00
CA LEU A 25 14.14 1.35 -1.81
C LEU A 25 13.50 2.48 -1.01
N SER A 26 13.11 2.22 0.24
CA SER A 26 12.54 3.24 1.14
C SER A 26 13.51 4.40 1.37
N ASN A 27 14.80 4.11 1.59
CA ASN A 27 15.82 5.15 1.76
C ASN A 27 16.02 6.00 0.50
N ILE A 28 15.99 5.37 -0.68
CA ILE A 28 16.08 6.10 -1.96
C ILE A 28 14.86 7.00 -2.13
N VAL A 29 13.67 6.49 -1.84
CA VAL A 29 12.42 7.27 -1.93
C VAL A 29 12.43 8.44 -0.95
N SER A 30 12.90 8.26 0.29
CA SER A 30 13.00 9.37 1.25
C SER A 30 13.97 10.45 0.76
N GLN A 31 15.12 10.04 0.21
CA GLN A 31 16.10 10.99 -0.34
C GLN A 31 15.53 11.76 -1.54
N LEU A 32 14.84 11.08 -2.46
CA LEU A 32 14.19 11.71 -3.61
C LEU A 32 13.04 12.64 -3.19
N ARG A 33 12.34 12.31 -2.11
CA ARG A 33 11.30 13.18 -1.52
C ARG A 33 11.91 14.47 -0.99
N ASP A 34 13.03 14.38 -0.29
CA ASP A 34 13.74 15.55 0.24
C ASP A 34 14.30 16.44 -0.89
N GLN A 35 14.63 15.85 -2.04
CA GLN A 35 15.05 16.56 -3.25
C GLN A 35 13.89 17.19 -4.02
N GLY A 36 12.64 16.83 -3.71
CA GLY A 36 11.43 17.32 -4.39
C GLY A 36 11.09 16.59 -5.70
N ASP A 37 11.95 15.70 -6.17
CA ASP A 37 11.80 14.97 -7.43
C ASP A 37 10.99 13.66 -7.28
N MET A 38 9.74 13.79 -6.85
CA MET A 38 8.83 12.64 -6.65
C MET A 38 8.59 11.82 -7.93
N GLY A 39 8.79 12.40 -9.12
CA GLY A 39 8.70 11.67 -10.38
C GLY A 39 9.75 10.57 -10.53
N GLN A 40 10.97 10.82 -10.05
CA GLN A 40 12.04 9.80 -10.06
C GLN A 40 11.80 8.70 -9.04
N ALA A 41 10.99 8.96 -8.00
CA ALA A 41 10.63 7.97 -6.99
C ALA A 41 9.64 6.90 -7.51
N ILE A 42 8.89 7.18 -8.58
CA ILE A 42 7.86 6.29 -9.15
C ILE A 42 8.38 4.87 -9.44
N PRO A 43 9.49 4.65 -10.18
CA PRO A 43 9.99 3.29 -10.44
C PRO A 43 10.37 2.55 -9.16
N TYR A 44 10.93 3.23 -8.17
CA TYR A 44 11.30 2.63 -6.88
C TYR A 44 10.05 2.26 -6.07
N LEU A 45 9.06 3.16 -6.02
CA LEU A 45 7.76 2.92 -5.37
C LEU A 45 6.98 1.79 -6.05
N SER A 46 7.00 1.73 -7.38
CA SER A 46 6.40 0.62 -8.15
C SER A 46 7.06 -0.71 -7.80
N LYS A 47 8.39 -0.73 -7.67
CA LYS A 47 9.13 -1.93 -7.26
C LYS A 47 8.80 -2.34 -5.82
N MET A 48 8.69 -1.38 -4.89
CA MET A 48 8.23 -1.65 -3.53
C MET A 48 6.85 -2.32 -3.54
N VAL A 49 5.90 -1.75 -4.29
CA VAL A 49 4.56 -2.32 -4.46
C VAL A 49 4.62 -3.75 -4.98
N GLN A 50 5.41 -4.03 -6.02
CA GLN A 50 5.56 -5.40 -6.55
C GLN A 50 6.11 -6.37 -5.51
N ILE A 51 7.11 -5.95 -4.73
CA ILE A 51 7.70 -6.79 -3.67
C ILE A 51 6.66 -7.09 -2.60
N VAL A 52 5.98 -6.06 -2.09
CA VAL A 52 4.97 -6.25 -1.04
C VAL A 52 3.79 -7.08 -1.57
N ASP A 53 3.41 -6.93 -2.84
CA ASP A 53 2.35 -7.76 -3.44
C ASP A 53 2.73 -9.21 -3.66
N SER A 54 4.01 -9.46 -3.92
CA SER A 54 4.56 -10.80 -4.04
C SER A 54 4.69 -11.50 -2.68
N GLN A 55 4.67 -10.76 -1.56
CA GLN A 55 4.68 -11.35 -0.23
C GLN A 55 3.34 -12.03 0.07
N ARG A 56 3.41 -13.33 0.34
CA ARG A 56 2.28 -14.16 0.77
C ARG A 56 2.61 -14.80 2.11
N LEU A 57 1.67 -14.67 3.04
CA LEU A 57 1.72 -15.41 4.30
C LEU A 57 0.89 -16.68 4.13
N GLU A 58 1.44 -17.82 4.54
CA GLU A 58 0.71 -19.08 4.53
C GLU A 58 -0.19 -19.17 5.77
N LYS A 59 -1.45 -19.55 5.55
CA LYS A 59 -2.40 -19.73 6.65
C LYS A 59 -1.93 -20.92 7.50
N PRO A 60 -1.66 -20.73 8.81
CA PRO A 60 -1.20 -21.80 9.66
C PRO A 60 -2.30 -22.86 9.81
N THR A 61 -1.88 -24.12 9.77
CA THR A 61 -2.75 -25.28 10.03
C THR A 61 -3.12 -25.37 11.52
N ASP A 62 -2.23 -24.90 12.41
CA ASP A 62 -2.39 -24.99 13.85
C ASP A 62 -3.07 -23.77 14.48
N PRO A 63 -4.06 -23.96 15.38
CA PRO A 63 -4.78 -22.87 16.04
C PRO A 63 -3.90 -21.94 16.88
N GLN A 64 -2.79 -22.43 17.46
CA GLN A 64 -1.91 -21.64 18.32
C GLN A 64 -1.17 -20.54 17.53
N ASN A 65 -0.82 -20.81 16.27
CA ASN A 65 -0.13 -19.84 15.41
C ASN A 65 -1.08 -18.89 14.69
N LYS A 66 -2.40 -19.09 14.81
CA LYS A 66 -3.43 -18.31 14.14
C LYS A 66 -3.40 -16.83 14.55
N THR A 67 -3.18 -16.54 15.83
CA THR A 67 -3.11 -15.16 16.34
C THR A 67 -1.89 -14.42 15.81
N ALA A 68 -0.71 -15.05 15.85
CA ALA A 68 0.52 -14.47 15.29
C ALA A 68 0.41 -14.25 13.78
N TYR A 69 -0.21 -15.19 13.05
CA TYR A 69 -0.49 -15.05 11.62
C TYR A 69 -1.36 -13.84 11.30
N TYR A 70 -2.48 -13.63 12.01
CA TYR A 70 -3.34 -12.48 11.74
C TYR A 70 -2.67 -11.15 12.09
N SER A 71 -1.83 -11.11 13.14
CA SER A 71 -1.02 -9.92 13.43
C SER A 71 -0.04 -9.62 12.29
N GLN A 72 0.73 -10.60 11.82
CA GLN A 72 1.64 -10.44 10.68
C GLN A 72 0.91 -10.06 9.40
N LEU A 73 -0.27 -10.63 9.16
CA LEU A 73 -1.11 -10.31 8.02
C LEU A 73 -1.57 -8.85 8.08
N ASN A 74 -2.01 -8.37 9.25
CA ASN A 74 -2.42 -6.99 9.42
C ASN A 74 -1.25 -6.03 9.16
N GLU A 75 -0.06 -6.32 9.68
CA GLU A 75 1.15 -5.52 9.42
C GLU A 75 1.53 -5.50 7.94
N LEU A 76 1.45 -6.65 7.25
CA LEU A 76 1.69 -6.72 5.81
C LEU A 76 0.66 -5.88 5.02
N GLN A 77 -0.61 -5.92 5.41
CA GLN A 77 -1.66 -5.13 4.77
C GLN A 77 -1.47 -3.62 4.99
N LYS A 78 -1.02 -3.20 6.19
CA LYS A 78 -0.64 -1.81 6.46
C LYS A 78 0.49 -1.37 5.53
N LEU A 79 1.55 -2.19 5.44
CA LEU A 79 2.68 -1.93 4.55
C LEU A 79 2.24 -1.80 3.09
N LYS A 80 1.32 -2.65 2.61
CA LYS A 80 0.71 -2.54 1.27
C LYS A 80 -0.01 -1.22 1.08
N ALA A 81 -0.87 -0.87 2.03
CA ALA A 81 -1.66 0.34 1.96
C ALA A 81 -0.77 1.60 1.94
N ASP A 82 0.29 1.63 2.76
CA ASP A 82 1.28 2.71 2.74
C ASP A 82 2.05 2.78 1.42
N ALA A 83 2.48 1.64 0.87
CA ALA A 83 3.18 1.60 -0.41
C ALA A 83 2.29 2.12 -1.55
N TYR A 84 1.01 1.73 -1.58
CA TYR A 84 0.03 2.22 -2.55
C TYR A 84 -0.21 3.73 -2.40
N SER A 85 -0.38 4.23 -1.17
CA SER A 85 -0.54 5.67 -0.92
C SER A 85 0.67 6.46 -1.39
N GLN A 86 1.89 6.00 -1.08
CA GLN A 86 3.12 6.68 -1.50
C GLN A 86 3.27 6.72 -3.03
N LEU A 87 2.98 5.60 -3.70
CA LEU A 87 2.99 5.54 -5.17
C LEU A 87 1.93 6.49 -5.76
N ALA A 88 0.73 6.52 -5.20
CA ALA A 88 -0.31 7.46 -5.60
C ALA A 88 0.11 8.92 -5.42
N PHE A 89 0.72 9.28 -4.29
CA PHE A 89 1.21 10.63 -4.06
C PHE A 89 2.25 11.06 -5.09
N ALA A 90 3.14 10.17 -5.49
CA ALA A 90 4.09 10.44 -6.57
C ALA A 90 3.37 10.69 -7.91
N TYR A 91 2.31 9.93 -8.22
CA TYR A 91 1.48 10.19 -9.40
C TYR A 91 0.69 11.50 -9.31
N LEU A 92 0.17 11.86 -8.13
CA LEU A 92 -0.51 13.14 -7.90
C LEU A 92 0.42 14.32 -8.19
N LYS A 93 1.65 14.27 -7.67
CA LYS A 93 2.67 15.32 -7.90
C LYS A 93 3.15 15.41 -9.34
N THR A 94 3.06 14.33 -10.10
CA THR A 94 3.39 14.31 -11.53
C THR A 94 2.17 14.54 -12.43
N HIS A 95 1.02 14.92 -11.86
CA HIS A 95 -0.24 15.15 -12.57
C HIS A 95 -0.78 13.93 -13.35
N GLN A 96 -0.38 12.72 -12.95
CA GLN A 96 -0.85 11.45 -13.51
C GLN A 96 -2.09 10.96 -12.77
N PHE A 97 -3.22 11.66 -12.96
CA PHE A 97 -4.42 11.49 -12.14
C PHE A 97 -5.10 10.12 -12.29
N VAL A 98 -5.07 9.50 -13.48
CA VAL A 98 -5.69 8.19 -13.71
C VAL A 98 -4.99 7.09 -12.89
N GLN A 99 -3.66 7.07 -12.89
CA GLN A 99 -2.92 6.13 -12.06
C GLN A 99 -3.13 6.45 -10.57
N CYS A 100 -3.09 7.73 -10.19
CA CYS A 100 -3.32 8.17 -8.82
C CYS A 100 -4.66 7.66 -8.25
N GLU A 101 -5.77 7.87 -8.98
CA GLU A 101 -7.11 7.40 -8.62
C GLU A 101 -7.13 5.89 -8.35
N SER A 102 -6.50 5.10 -9.23
CA SER A 102 -6.48 3.63 -9.12
C SER A 102 -5.74 3.14 -7.87
N TRP A 103 -4.60 3.76 -7.56
CA TRP A 103 -3.76 3.38 -6.41
C TRP A 103 -4.34 3.87 -5.09
N LEU A 104 -4.88 5.09 -5.03
CA LEU A 104 -5.59 5.61 -3.85
C LEU A 104 -6.81 4.77 -3.51
N THR A 105 -7.62 4.43 -4.52
CA THR A 105 -8.80 3.60 -4.30
C THR A 105 -8.42 2.23 -3.72
N SER A 106 -7.29 1.66 -4.16
CA SER A 106 -6.78 0.39 -3.64
C SER A 106 -6.25 0.53 -2.21
N SER A 107 -5.52 1.61 -1.91
CA SER A 107 -5.03 1.92 -0.56
C SER A 107 -6.18 2.12 0.43
N ILE A 108 -7.17 2.95 0.08
CA ILE A 108 -8.34 3.24 0.90
C ILE A 108 -9.10 1.96 1.25
N LYS A 109 -9.33 1.07 0.27
CA LYS A 109 -9.98 -0.23 0.51
C LYS A 109 -9.24 -1.12 1.50
N LEU A 110 -7.91 -1.03 1.56
CA LEU A 110 -7.12 -1.76 2.56
C LEU A 110 -7.25 -1.11 3.93
N TRP A 111 -7.07 0.21 4.01
CA TRP A 111 -7.20 0.96 5.25
C TRP A 111 -8.60 0.82 5.89
N GLU A 112 -9.67 0.90 5.10
CA GLU A 112 -11.05 0.68 5.57
C GLU A 112 -11.27 -0.70 6.22
N LYS A 113 -10.57 -1.73 5.73
CA LYS A 113 -10.61 -3.06 6.35
C LYS A 113 -9.80 -3.09 7.63
N LEU A 114 -8.63 -2.45 7.64
CA LEU A 114 -7.72 -2.42 8.77
C LEU A 114 -8.28 -1.65 9.97
N ILE A 115 -8.95 -0.52 9.77
CA ILE A 115 -9.51 0.29 10.87
C ILE A 115 -10.55 -0.46 11.72
N ARG A 116 -11.15 -1.54 11.18
CA ARG A 116 -12.08 -2.40 11.93
C ARG A 116 -11.38 -3.22 13.02
N TYR A 117 -10.09 -3.45 12.86
CA TYR A 117 -9.26 -4.25 13.76
C TYR A 117 -8.22 -3.41 14.50
N ASP A 118 -7.74 -2.34 13.87
CA ASP A 118 -6.73 -1.44 14.42
C ASP A 118 -7.06 0.04 14.09
N PRO A 119 -7.61 0.79 15.05
CA PRO A 119 -7.92 2.21 14.89
C PRO A 119 -6.71 3.09 14.54
N GLN A 120 -5.48 2.64 14.78
CA GLN A 120 -4.26 3.41 14.47
C GLN A 120 -4.08 3.71 12.97
N GLY A 121 -4.81 3.01 12.09
CA GLY A 121 -4.81 3.28 10.65
C GLY A 121 -5.65 4.48 10.20
N GLN A 122 -6.45 5.08 11.09
CA GLN A 122 -7.34 6.19 10.75
C GLN A 122 -6.61 7.42 10.15
N PRO A 123 -5.47 7.88 10.70
CA PRO A 123 -4.76 9.04 10.12
C PRO A 123 -4.32 8.80 8.68
N SER A 124 -3.78 7.60 8.39
CA SER A 124 -3.35 7.22 7.03
C SER A 124 -4.54 7.16 6.06
N LEU A 125 -5.69 6.69 6.53
CA LEU A 125 -6.93 6.67 5.75
C LEU A 125 -7.41 8.10 5.42
N MET A 126 -7.37 9.01 6.40
CA MET A 126 -7.76 10.41 6.20
C MET A 126 -6.88 11.09 5.15
N VAL A 127 -5.56 10.90 5.24
CA VAL A 127 -4.58 11.43 4.28
C VAL A 127 -4.84 10.87 2.87
N ALA A 128 -5.15 9.58 2.75
CA ALA A 128 -5.51 8.97 1.46
C ALA A 128 -6.83 9.52 0.88
N TYR A 129 -7.83 9.82 1.74
CA TYR A 129 -9.07 10.47 1.29
C TYR A 129 -8.83 11.89 0.80
N GLU A 130 -8.07 12.69 1.53
CA GLU A 130 -7.74 14.08 1.14
C GLU A 130 -7.02 14.10 -0.21
N ALA A 131 -6.07 13.19 -0.41
CA ALA A 131 -5.40 13.00 -1.70
C ALA A 131 -6.36 12.61 -2.84
N LEU A 132 -7.35 11.77 -2.56
CA LEU A 132 -8.32 11.31 -3.56
C LEU A 132 -9.28 12.43 -3.94
N ILE A 133 -9.67 13.27 -2.97
CA ILE A 133 -10.47 14.46 -3.20
C ILE A 133 -9.70 15.43 -4.12
N GLU A 134 -8.44 15.71 -3.82
CA GLU A 134 -7.58 16.55 -4.67
C GLU A 134 -7.48 15.98 -6.09
N CYS A 135 -7.29 14.67 -6.22
CA CYS A 135 -7.26 13.98 -7.51
C CYS A 135 -8.58 14.13 -8.29
N TYR A 136 -9.73 13.97 -7.63
CA TYR A 136 -11.03 14.12 -8.29
C TYR A 136 -11.34 15.54 -8.69
N MET A 137 -11.01 16.52 -7.84
CA MET A 137 -11.16 17.94 -8.18
C MET A 137 -10.29 18.31 -9.38
N ALA A 138 -9.04 17.83 -9.44
CA ALA A 138 -8.15 18.06 -10.57
C ALA A 138 -8.66 17.42 -11.89
N MET A 139 -9.41 16.33 -11.80
CA MET A 139 -10.06 15.68 -12.96
C MET A 139 -11.43 16.28 -13.32
N GLY A 140 -11.96 17.23 -12.55
CA GLY A 140 -13.31 17.79 -12.73
C GLY A 140 -14.44 16.82 -12.32
N LYS A 141 -14.16 15.83 -11.46
CA LYS A 141 -15.12 14.84 -10.96
C LYS A 141 -15.73 15.28 -9.61
N ASP A 142 -16.34 16.47 -9.57
CA ASP A 142 -16.76 17.13 -8.31
C ASP A 142 -17.74 16.30 -7.46
N HIS A 143 -18.67 15.59 -8.10
CA HIS A 143 -19.63 14.74 -7.40
C HIS A 143 -18.94 13.60 -6.63
N LEU A 144 -17.86 13.02 -7.17
CA LEU A 144 -17.08 12.00 -6.48
C LEU A 144 -16.27 12.62 -5.34
N ALA A 145 -15.69 13.81 -5.56
CA ALA A 145 -14.99 14.55 -4.51
C ALA A 145 -15.90 14.84 -3.31
N GLN A 146 -17.13 15.31 -3.54
CA GLN A 146 -18.13 15.54 -2.49
C GLN A 146 -18.52 14.25 -1.76
N HIS A 147 -18.67 13.14 -2.49
CA HIS A 147 -18.96 11.85 -1.87
C HIS A 147 -17.83 11.42 -0.93
N ILE A 148 -16.56 11.54 -1.36
CA ILE A 148 -15.41 11.21 -0.51
C ILE A 148 -15.29 12.19 0.66
N GLN A 149 -15.52 13.49 0.46
CA GLN A 149 -15.53 14.50 1.52
C GLN A 149 -16.55 14.15 2.61
N THR A 150 -17.74 13.69 2.21
CA THR A 150 -18.78 13.26 3.17
C THR A 150 -18.30 12.08 4.02
N ARG A 151 -17.59 11.12 3.41
CA ARG A 151 -17.01 9.98 4.13
C ARG A 151 -15.89 10.41 5.06
N LEU A 152 -15.06 11.36 4.64
CA LEU A 152 -13.98 11.93 5.46
C LEU A 152 -14.55 12.66 6.69
N CYS A 153 -15.61 13.46 6.55
CA CYS A 153 -16.25 14.12 7.69
C CYS A 153 -16.78 13.10 8.71
N LYS A 154 -17.48 12.05 8.25
CA LYS A 154 -17.96 10.97 9.12
C LYS A 154 -16.83 10.26 9.88
N LEU A 155 -15.65 10.14 9.26
CA LEU A 155 -14.48 9.54 9.90
C LEU A 155 -13.82 10.47 10.93
N LYS A 156 -13.88 11.80 10.72
CA LYS A 156 -13.38 12.80 11.68
C LYS A 156 -14.28 12.93 12.92
N GLU A 157 -15.55 12.54 12.79
CA GLU A 157 -16.56 12.59 13.87
C GLU A 157 -16.55 11.35 14.78
N THR A 158 -15.84 10.28 14.40
CA THR A 158 -15.67 9.03 15.18
C THR A 158 -14.38 9.01 15.98
#